data_AF-A0A540MHN8-F1
#
_entry.id   AF-A0A540MHN8-F1
#
_cell.length_a   1.000
_cell.length_b   1.000
_cell.length_c   1.000
_cell.angle_alpha   90.00
_cell.angle_beta   90.00
_cell.angle_gamma   90.00
#
_symmetry.space_group_name_H-M   'P 1'
#
loop_
_entity.id
_entity.type
_entity.pdbx_description
1 polymer ?
#
loop_
_entity_poly.entity_id
_entity_poly.type
_entity_poly.pdbx_seq_one_letter_code
_entity_poly.pdbx_strand_id
1 'polypeptide(L)'
;MKVKAKSSRAKLGLPTVFLLCSLFFFAGLFISTLLSHASVSRSVSRTLESEDDEDRGPMMQGDTGDSFIQSIPFQVLSWRPRALYFPRFATAEQCESVIEMAKTKLRPSTLALRKGETAESTKGTRTSSGTFISASEDDSGVLDIIEEKIARATMLPRVHGEAFNVLRYEIGQKYDSHYDAFNPTEYGQQKSQRFASFLLYLSDVEEGGETMFPYENGAEMGSSYDYKKCIGLKIMPRQGDGLLFYSVFPNGTIDPTSLHGSCPVIKGEKWVATKWIRNQEDMD
;
A
#
# COMPACT_ATOMS: atom_id res chain seq x y z
N MET A 1 -58.83 41.69 -59.82
CA MET A 1 -58.37 42.43 -58.62
C MET A 1 -57.51 41.49 -57.79
N LYS A 2 -56.21 41.80 -57.57
CA LYS A 2 -55.29 40.99 -56.73
C LYS A 2 -55.08 41.71 -55.40
N VAL A 3 -55.42 41.04 -54.29
CA VAL A 3 -55.24 41.53 -52.93
C VAL A 3 -53.79 41.28 -52.49
N LYS A 4 -53.09 42.34 -52.04
CA LYS A 4 -51.76 42.26 -51.41
C LYS A 4 -51.94 42.06 -49.91
N ALA A 5 -51.40 40.97 -49.36
CA ALA A 5 -51.21 40.81 -47.92
C ALA A 5 -49.87 41.47 -47.50
N LYS A 6 -49.91 42.41 -46.55
CA LYS A 6 -48.72 42.98 -45.88
C LYS A 6 -48.31 42.04 -44.75
N SER A 7 -47.08 41.52 -44.79
CA SER A 7 -46.43 40.83 -43.68
C SER A 7 -45.79 41.87 -42.75
N SER A 8 -46.18 41.89 -41.47
CA SER A 8 -45.47 42.64 -40.42
C SER A 8 -44.48 41.71 -39.73
N ARG A 9 -43.18 42.03 -39.79
CA ARG A 9 -42.18 41.40 -38.93
C ARG A 9 -42.12 42.18 -37.61
N ALA A 10 -42.50 41.54 -36.51
CA ALA A 10 -42.28 42.07 -35.17
C ALA A 10 -40.77 42.06 -34.85
N LYS A 11 -40.20 43.22 -34.52
CA LYS A 11 -38.83 43.33 -34.02
C LYS A 11 -38.87 43.09 -32.50
N LEU A 12 -38.36 41.94 -32.04
CA LEU A 12 -38.21 41.68 -30.61
C LEU A 12 -37.12 42.60 -30.03
N GLY A 13 -37.44 43.29 -28.95
CA GLY A 13 -36.49 44.14 -28.24
C GLY A 13 -35.41 43.33 -27.52
N LEU A 14 -34.21 43.90 -27.39
CA LEU A 14 -33.06 43.32 -26.71
C LEU A 14 -33.36 42.71 -25.32
N PRO A 15 -34.18 43.33 -24.43
CA PRO A 15 -34.53 42.71 -23.15
C PRO A 15 -35.40 41.44 -23.31
N THR A 16 -36.25 41.37 -24.34
CA THR A 16 -37.07 40.18 -24.63
C THR A 16 -36.20 39.02 -25.14
N VAL A 17 -35.17 39.33 -25.93
CA VAL A 17 -34.17 38.34 -26.37
C VAL A 17 -33.38 37.81 -25.18
N PHE A 18 -32.94 38.68 -24.26
CA PHE A 18 -32.24 38.26 -23.04
C PHE A 18 -33.11 37.36 -22.16
N LEU A 19 -34.40 37.69 -22.00
CA LEU A 19 -35.34 36.91 -21.20
C LEU A 19 -35.64 35.54 -21.83
N LEU A 20 -35.73 35.48 -23.16
CA LEU A 20 -35.86 34.22 -23.89
C LEU A 20 -34.58 33.37 -23.74
N CYS A 21 -33.40 33.96 -23.91
CA CYS A 21 -32.13 33.25 -23.77
C CYS A 21 -31.92 32.72 -22.34
N SER A 22 -32.29 33.48 -21.31
CA SER A 22 -32.19 33.02 -19.92
C SER A 22 -33.19 31.90 -19.62
N LEU A 23 -34.42 31.97 -20.14
CA LEU A 23 -35.40 30.88 -20.04
C LEU A 23 -34.89 29.58 -20.68
N PHE A 24 -34.28 29.66 -21.87
CA PHE A 24 -33.68 28.47 -22.51
C PHE A 24 -32.47 27.93 -21.75
N PHE A 25 -31.65 28.80 -21.13
CA PHE A 25 -30.52 28.39 -20.31
C PHE A 25 -30.96 27.66 -19.04
N PHE A 26 -31.96 28.19 -18.32
CA PHE A 26 -32.50 27.54 -17.12
C PHE A 26 -33.29 26.27 -17.47
N ALA A 27 -34.04 26.26 -18.57
CA ALA A 27 -34.70 25.04 -19.06
C ALA A 27 -33.67 23.95 -19.42
N GLY A 28 -32.55 24.32 -20.05
CA GLY A 28 -31.44 23.39 -20.35
C GLY A 28 -30.79 22.81 -19.09
N LEU A 29 -30.60 23.62 -18.04
CA LEU A 29 -30.09 23.17 -16.74
C LEU A 29 -31.07 22.25 -15.99
N PHE A 30 -32.37 22.51 -16.07
CA PHE A 30 -33.38 21.62 -15.48
C PHE A 30 -33.53 20.31 -16.26
N ILE A 31 -33.42 20.33 -17.60
CA ILE A 31 -33.48 19.13 -18.42
C ILE A 31 -32.21 18.29 -18.24
N SER A 32 -31.03 18.91 -18.10
CA SER A 32 -29.78 18.18 -17.84
C SER A 32 -29.75 17.52 -16.46
N THR A 33 -30.34 18.16 -15.44
CA THR A 33 -30.46 17.57 -14.09
C THR A 33 -31.50 16.45 -14.02
N LEU A 34 -32.59 16.54 -14.80
CA LEU A 34 -33.56 15.45 -14.98
C LEU A 34 -32.97 14.26 -15.75
N LEU A 35 -32.18 14.52 -16.80
CA LEU A 35 -31.47 13.47 -17.54
C LEU A 35 -30.34 12.82 -16.71
N SER A 36 -29.64 13.58 -15.86
CA SER A 36 -28.63 13.04 -14.95
C SER A 36 -29.22 12.25 -13.78
N HIS A 37 -30.44 12.57 -13.34
CA HIS A 37 -31.16 11.76 -12.36
C HIS A 37 -31.87 10.55 -12.98
N ALA A 38 -32.21 10.59 -14.28
CA ALA A 38 -32.70 9.43 -15.02
C ALA A 38 -31.60 8.40 -15.35
N SER A 39 -30.32 8.75 -15.21
CA SER A 39 -29.18 7.84 -15.43
C SER A 39 -28.71 7.10 -14.18
N VAL A 40 -29.53 6.99 -13.12
CA VAL A 40 -29.22 6.17 -11.94
C VAL A 40 -30.34 5.17 -11.67
N SER A 41 -30.44 4.16 -12.53
CA SER A 41 -30.66 2.77 -12.11
C SER A 41 -30.36 1.84 -13.28
N ARG A 42 -29.07 1.55 -13.46
CA ARG A 42 -28.65 0.21 -13.85
C ARG A 42 -27.25 0.05 -13.30
N SER A 43 -27.16 -0.66 -12.18
CA SER A 43 -26.00 -1.49 -11.87
C SER A 43 -25.78 -2.39 -13.09
N VAL A 44 -25.03 -1.91 -14.07
CA VAL A 44 -24.39 -2.77 -15.04
C VAL A 44 -23.19 -3.29 -14.28
N SER A 45 -23.38 -4.44 -13.63
CA SER A 45 -22.29 -5.37 -13.44
C SER A 45 -21.49 -5.35 -14.73
N ARG A 46 -20.21 -4.95 -14.68
CA ARG A 46 -19.27 -5.30 -15.74
C ARG A 46 -19.08 -6.81 -15.66
N THR A 47 -20.11 -7.54 -16.05
CA THR A 47 -20.01 -8.90 -16.52
C THR A 47 -19.24 -8.74 -17.82
N LEU A 48 -18.01 -9.26 -17.84
CA LEU A 48 -17.33 -9.57 -19.09
C LEU A 48 -18.38 -10.19 -20.02
N GLU A 49 -18.67 -9.54 -21.15
CA GLU A 49 -19.30 -10.26 -22.25
C GLU A 49 -18.37 -11.43 -22.54
N SER A 50 -18.83 -12.64 -22.20
CA SER A 50 -18.25 -13.84 -22.76
C SER A 50 -18.50 -13.72 -24.26
N GLU A 51 -17.48 -13.26 -24.98
CA GLU A 51 -17.34 -13.64 -26.38
C GLU A 51 -17.53 -15.15 -26.40
N ASP A 52 -18.50 -15.63 -27.19
CA ASP A 52 -18.70 -17.05 -27.41
C ASP A 52 -17.33 -17.70 -27.58
N ASP A 53 -17.02 -18.67 -26.72
CA ASP A 53 -15.82 -19.51 -26.81
C ASP A 53 -15.77 -20.10 -28.22
N GLU A 54 -15.16 -19.38 -29.18
CA GLU A 54 -14.33 -20.06 -30.15
C GLU A 54 -13.34 -20.83 -29.31
N ASP A 55 -13.46 -22.16 -29.34
CA ASP A 55 -12.59 -23.14 -28.72
C ASP A 55 -11.13 -22.87 -29.07
N ARG A 56 -10.57 -21.86 -28.43
CA ARG A 56 -9.14 -21.59 -28.35
C ARG A 56 -8.69 -22.58 -27.30
N GLY A 57 -8.34 -23.77 -27.75
CA GLY A 57 -7.71 -24.79 -26.92
C GLY A 57 -6.61 -24.17 -26.04
N PRO A 58 -6.31 -24.79 -24.88
CA PRO A 58 -5.44 -24.20 -23.86
C PRO A 58 -4.17 -23.65 -24.49
N MET A 59 -3.86 -22.38 -24.18
CA MET A 59 -2.62 -21.75 -24.64
C MET A 59 -1.45 -22.71 -24.41
N MET A 60 -0.64 -22.96 -25.45
CA MET A 60 0.53 -23.82 -25.30
C MET A 60 1.36 -23.31 -24.12
N GLN A 61 1.71 -24.22 -23.21
CA GLN A 61 2.48 -23.90 -22.02
C GLN A 61 3.76 -23.18 -22.45
N GLY A 62 3.92 -21.92 -22.03
CA GLY A 62 5.20 -21.24 -22.17
C GLY A 62 6.20 -21.88 -21.21
N ASP A 63 7.46 -22.00 -21.63
CA ASP A 63 8.54 -22.61 -20.82
C ASP A 63 8.72 -21.96 -19.43
N THR A 64 8.15 -20.76 -19.22
CA THR A 64 8.30 -19.93 -18.02
C THR A 64 6.99 -19.65 -17.28
N GLY A 65 5.86 -20.23 -17.70
CA GLY A 65 4.54 -20.02 -17.05
C GLY A 65 4.18 -21.15 -16.08
N ASP A 66 3.58 -20.84 -14.94
CA ASP A 66 3.04 -21.87 -14.05
C ASP A 66 1.96 -22.69 -14.77
N SER A 67 1.86 -23.97 -14.43
CA SER A 67 0.83 -24.87 -14.98
C SER A 67 -0.57 -24.62 -14.38
N PHE A 68 -0.70 -23.69 -13.43
CA PHE A 68 -1.95 -23.32 -12.78
C PHE A 68 -1.99 -21.83 -12.44
N ILE A 69 -3.21 -21.27 -12.36
CA ILE A 69 -3.41 -19.88 -11.95
C ILE A 69 -3.31 -19.79 -10.43
N GLN A 70 -2.38 -18.96 -9.93
CA GLN A 70 -2.30 -18.58 -8.53
C GLN A 70 -2.85 -17.16 -8.33
N SER A 71 -3.96 -17.02 -7.61
CA SER A 71 -4.53 -15.71 -7.28
C SER A 71 -4.00 -15.20 -5.94
N ILE A 72 -3.46 -13.98 -5.94
CA ILE A 72 -3.02 -13.28 -4.73
C ILE A 72 -3.91 -12.03 -4.59
N PRO A 73 -5.01 -12.10 -3.80
CA PRO A 73 -5.90 -10.96 -3.63
C PRO A 73 -5.20 -9.82 -2.90
N PHE A 74 -5.46 -8.59 -3.32
CA PHE A 74 -4.92 -7.39 -2.67
C PHE A 74 -5.90 -6.22 -2.75
N GLN A 75 -5.69 -5.24 -1.88
CA GLN A 75 -6.36 -3.96 -1.85
C GLN A 75 -5.32 -2.84 -1.92
N VAL A 76 -5.53 -1.85 -2.79
CA VAL A 76 -4.72 -0.62 -2.77
C VAL A 76 -5.20 0.25 -1.60
N LEU A 77 -4.31 0.52 -0.65
CA LEU A 77 -4.59 1.40 0.49
C LEU A 77 -4.24 2.85 0.18
N SER A 78 -3.13 3.08 -0.52
CA SER A 78 -2.69 4.40 -0.94
C SER A 78 -1.80 4.34 -2.18
N TRP A 79 -1.75 5.46 -2.90
CA TRP A 79 -0.79 5.70 -3.98
C TRP A 79 0.39 6.58 -3.53
N ARG A 80 0.27 7.25 -2.37
CA ARG A 80 1.28 8.17 -1.82
C ARG A 80 1.32 7.99 -0.29
N PRO A 81 2.12 7.06 0.25
CA PRO A 81 3.01 6.17 -0.49
C PRO A 81 2.23 5.09 -1.20
N ARG A 82 2.86 4.43 -2.18
CA ARG A 82 2.26 3.21 -2.76
C ARG A 82 2.21 2.14 -1.69
N ALA A 83 1.01 1.81 -1.22
CA ALA A 83 0.77 0.84 -0.16
C ALA A 83 -0.37 -0.11 -0.56
N LEU A 84 -0.11 -1.41 -0.48
CA LEU A 84 -1.02 -2.49 -0.86
C LEU A 84 -1.17 -3.46 0.31
N TYR A 85 -2.41 -3.86 0.59
CA TYR A 85 -2.76 -4.78 1.65
C TYR A 85 -3.19 -6.12 1.06
N PHE A 86 -2.71 -7.20 1.66
CA PHE A 86 -2.89 -8.57 1.20
C PHE A 86 -3.60 -9.38 2.29
N PRO A 87 -4.93 -9.56 2.21
CA PRO A 87 -5.66 -10.34 3.22
C PRO A 87 -5.30 -11.83 3.13
N ARG A 88 -5.07 -12.46 4.29
CA ARG A 88 -4.75 -13.90 4.43
C ARG A 88 -3.60 -14.32 3.51
N PHE A 89 -2.53 -13.52 3.53
CA PHE A 89 -1.33 -13.77 2.76
C PHE A 89 -0.58 -15.02 3.25
N ALA A 90 -0.53 -15.25 4.56
CA ALA A 90 -0.07 -16.50 5.17
C ALA A 90 -1.20 -17.15 5.99
N THR A 91 -1.10 -18.46 6.17
CA THR A 91 -1.98 -19.22 7.07
C THR A 91 -1.58 -19.00 8.53
N ALA A 92 -2.50 -19.26 9.46
CA ALA A 92 -2.21 -19.14 10.89
C ALA A 92 -1.08 -20.10 11.32
N GLU A 93 -1.04 -21.29 10.74
CA GLU A 93 0.00 -22.30 10.99
C GLU A 93 1.38 -21.82 10.52
N GLN A 94 1.45 -21.18 9.35
CA GLN A 94 2.69 -20.56 8.87
C GLN A 94 3.13 -19.42 9.80
N CYS A 95 2.20 -18.57 10.25
CA CYS A 95 2.52 -17.49 11.19
C CYS A 95 3.07 -18.03 12.52
N GLU A 96 2.45 -19.05 13.10
CA GLU A 96 2.89 -19.65 14.36
C GLU A 96 4.28 -20.32 14.20
N SER A 97 4.52 -21.01 13.08
CA SER A 97 5.84 -21.60 12.78
C SER A 97 6.95 -20.54 12.81
N VAL A 98 6.71 -19.39 12.17
CA VAL A 98 7.67 -18.26 12.17
C VAL A 98 7.87 -17.68 13.56
N ILE A 99 6.80 -17.54 14.35
CA ILE A 99 6.88 -17.07 15.74
C ILE A 99 7.72 -18.02 16.61
N GLU A 100 7.48 -19.34 16.52
CA GLU A 100 8.20 -20.35 17.31
C GLU A 100 9.70 -20.35 17.00
N MET A 101 10.07 -20.26 15.71
CA MET A 101 11.48 -20.11 15.32
C MET A 101 12.12 -18.86 15.93
N ALA A 102 11.40 -17.74 15.91
CA ALA A 102 11.92 -16.46 16.40
C ALA A 102 12.03 -16.38 17.92
N LYS A 103 11.09 -16.96 18.69
CA LYS A 103 11.04 -16.92 20.16
C LYS A 103 12.37 -17.31 20.81
N THR A 104 13.06 -18.30 20.25
CA THR A 104 14.34 -18.80 20.79
C THR A 104 15.54 -17.89 20.52
N LYS A 105 15.43 -16.96 19.57
CA LYS A 105 16.53 -16.11 19.07
C LYS A 105 16.32 -14.61 19.36
N LEU A 106 15.23 -14.22 20.03
CA LEU A 106 14.89 -12.81 20.26
C LEU A 106 15.93 -12.08 21.12
N ARG A 107 16.27 -10.86 20.69
CA ARG A 107 17.09 -9.90 21.43
C ARG A 107 16.50 -8.49 21.31
N PRO A 108 16.83 -7.55 22.20
CA PRO A 108 16.44 -6.15 22.01
C PRO A 108 16.82 -5.64 20.62
N SER A 109 15.90 -4.99 19.92
CA SER A 109 16.11 -4.55 18.53
C SER A 109 17.13 -3.42 18.47
N THR A 110 17.97 -3.44 17.43
CA THR A 110 18.93 -2.37 17.12
C THR A 110 18.45 -1.52 15.94
N LEU A 111 19.13 -0.39 15.74
CA LEU A 111 18.91 0.55 14.66
C LEU A 111 20.17 0.68 13.81
N ALA A 112 19.98 0.94 12.51
CA ALA A 112 21.07 1.46 11.69
C ALA A 112 21.36 2.89 12.17
N LEU A 113 22.55 3.10 12.73
CA LEU A 113 22.95 4.38 13.31
C LEU A 113 23.44 5.33 12.21
N ARG A 114 23.00 6.57 12.24
CA ARG A 114 23.56 7.64 11.40
C ARG A 114 24.92 8.05 11.91
N LYS A 115 25.68 8.76 11.07
CA LYS A 115 26.99 9.32 11.47
C LYS A 115 26.84 10.22 12.71
N GLY A 116 27.42 9.78 13.83
CA GLY A 116 27.42 10.50 15.10
C GLY A 116 26.36 10.03 16.12
N GLU A 117 25.45 9.14 15.73
CA GLU A 117 24.51 8.50 16.66
C GLU A 117 25.15 7.33 17.40
N THR A 118 24.70 7.08 18.63
CA THR A 118 25.06 5.91 19.43
C THR A 118 23.80 5.10 19.80
N ALA A 119 24.01 3.90 20.34
CA ALA A 119 22.91 3.09 20.86
C ALA A 119 22.14 3.82 21.97
N GLU A 120 22.84 4.60 22.80
CA GLU A 120 22.26 5.40 23.88
C GLU A 120 21.46 6.58 23.35
N SER A 121 21.97 7.31 22.34
CA SER A 121 21.28 8.49 21.81
C SER A 121 19.98 8.15 21.08
N THR A 122 19.87 6.92 20.56
CA THR A 122 18.69 6.43 19.84
C THR A 122 17.76 5.56 20.71
N LYS A 123 18.06 5.44 22.00
CA LYS A 123 17.28 4.65 22.97
C LYS A 123 15.83 5.11 23.02
N GLY A 124 14.90 4.16 22.92
CA GLY A 124 13.46 4.44 22.99
C GLY A 124 12.79 4.76 21.64
N THR A 125 13.58 4.90 20.56
CA THR A 125 13.06 5.10 19.19
C THR A 125 12.40 3.82 18.69
N ARG A 126 13.06 2.67 18.88
CA ARG A 126 12.53 1.33 18.65
C ARG A 126 12.68 0.53 19.93
N THR A 127 11.58 -0.02 20.42
CA THR A 127 11.55 -0.70 21.73
C THR A 127 11.14 -2.17 21.65
N SER A 128 11.03 -2.72 20.43
CA SER A 128 10.76 -4.15 20.19
C SER A 128 11.93 -5.05 20.55
N SER A 129 11.64 -6.35 20.69
CA SER A 129 12.64 -7.40 20.51
C SER A 129 12.57 -7.94 19.08
N GLY A 130 13.67 -8.43 18.54
CA GLY A 130 13.74 -8.95 17.19
C GLY A 130 14.86 -9.95 16.95
N THR A 131 14.79 -10.60 15.79
CA THR A 131 15.82 -11.49 15.28
C THR A 131 15.74 -11.58 13.75
N PHE A 132 16.84 -11.95 13.12
CA PHE A 132 16.87 -12.20 11.67
C PHE A 132 16.84 -13.71 11.43
N ILE A 133 16.01 -14.14 10.48
CA ILE A 133 15.90 -15.53 10.07
C ILE A 133 15.85 -15.58 8.54
N SER A 134 16.79 -16.31 7.95
CA SER A 134 16.84 -16.55 6.51
C SER A 134 15.99 -17.76 6.16
N ALA A 135 15.42 -17.81 4.94
CA ALA A 135 14.68 -19.00 4.49
C ALA A 135 15.54 -20.29 4.52
N SER A 136 16.85 -20.18 4.33
CA SER A 136 17.79 -21.29 4.45
C SER A 136 17.99 -21.83 5.87
N GLU A 137 17.57 -21.09 6.90
CA GLU A 137 17.62 -21.53 8.31
C GLU A 137 16.32 -22.23 8.74
N ASP A 138 15.29 -22.24 7.90
CA ASP A 138 13.99 -22.84 8.17
C ASP A 138 13.85 -24.21 7.52
N ASP A 139 14.11 -25.26 8.30
CA ASP A 139 13.97 -26.65 7.87
C ASP A 139 12.54 -27.03 7.42
N SER A 140 11.52 -26.27 7.85
CA SER A 140 10.12 -26.51 7.46
C SER A 140 9.78 -25.99 6.07
N GLY A 141 10.61 -25.10 5.51
CA GLY A 141 10.39 -24.47 4.21
C GLY A 141 9.26 -23.42 4.18
N VAL A 142 8.68 -23.06 5.32
CA VAL A 142 7.61 -22.07 5.43
C VAL A 142 8.07 -20.70 4.94
N LEU A 143 9.27 -20.26 5.33
CA LEU A 143 9.83 -18.98 4.90
C LEU A 143 10.09 -18.95 3.38
N ASP A 144 10.56 -20.05 2.78
CA ASP A 144 10.78 -20.14 1.33
C ASP A 144 9.46 -19.97 0.55
N ILE A 145 8.39 -20.63 1.01
CA ILE A 145 7.04 -20.49 0.44
C ILE A 145 6.54 -19.04 0.55
N ILE A 146 6.75 -18.39 1.69
CA ILE A 146 6.36 -16.99 1.90
C ILE A 146 7.17 -16.07 0.98
N GLU A 147 8.49 -16.27 0.85
CA GLU A 147 9.35 -15.47 -0.04
C GLU A 147 8.95 -15.62 -1.50
N GLU A 148 8.65 -16.83 -1.96
CA GLU A 148 8.16 -17.08 -3.32
C GLU A 148 6.84 -16.33 -3.57
N LYS A 149 5.93 -16.35 -2.60
CA LYS A 149 4.67 -15.60 -2.69
C LYS A 149 4.91 -14.08 -2.70
N ILE A 150 5.86 -13.57 -1.92
CA ILE A 150 6.24 -12.15 -1.91
C ILE A 150 6.86 -11.75 -3.25
N ALA A 151 7.75 -12.58 -3.81
CA ALA A 151 8.35 -12.34 -5.12
C ALA A 151 7.29 -12.26 -6.22
N ARG A 152 6.30 -13.16 -6.19
CA ARG A 152 5.15 -13.13 -7.11
C ARG A 152 4.29 -11.88 -6.94
N ALA A 153 4.00 -11.49 -5.69
CA ALA A 153 3.18 -10.32 -5.39
C ALA A 153 3.87 -9.00 -5.79
N THR A 154 5.20 -8.94 -5.68
CA THR A 154 5.99 -7.72 -5.93
C THR A 154 6.57 -7.66 -7.35
N MET A 155 6.63 -8.81 -8.03
CA MET A 155 7.39 -9.03 -9.28
C MET A 155 8.89 -8.72 -9.13
N LEU A 156 9.43 -8.90 -7.92
CA LEU A 156 10.87 -8.73 -7.63
C LEU A 156 11.51 -10.08 -7.34
N PRO A 157 12.75 -10.34 -7.82
CA PRO A 157 13.45 -11.59 -7.55
C PRO A 157 13.64 -11.84 -6.06
N ARG A 158 13.49 -13.11 -5.62
CA ARG A 158 13.71 -13.52 -4.22
C ARG A 158 15.09 -13.13 -3.69
N VAL A 159 16.12 -13.24 -4.54
CA VAL A 159 17.52 -12.91 -4.22
C VAL A 159 17.74 -11.42 -3.89
N HIS A 160 16.78 -10.54 -4.17
CA HIS A 160 16.84 -9.15 -3.72
C HIS A 160 16.38 -8.96 -2.26
N GLY A 161 15.77 -9.97 -1.66
CA GLY A 161 15.21 -9.91 -0.32
C GLY A 161 16.24 -10.16 0.77
N GLU A 162 16.36 -9.26 1.73
CA GLU A 162 17.14 -9.48 2.96
C GLU A 162 16.52 -10.60 3.82
N ALA A 163 17.24 -11.16 4.80
CA ALA A 163 16.65 -12.08 5.76
C ALA A 163 15.41 -11.47 6.47
N PHE A 164 14.44 -12.29 6.86
CA PHE A 164 13.27 -11.77 7.58
C PHE A 164 13.68 -11.20 8.92
N ASN A 165 13.32 -9.94 9.17
CA ASN A 165 13.40 -9.34 10.49
C ASN A 165 12.10 -9.62 11.26
N VAL A 166 12.12 -10.63 12.11
CA VAL A 166 10.96 -11.02 12.92
C VAL A 166 10.99 -10.24 14.24
N LEU A 167 9.89 -9.56 14.54
CA LEU A 167 9.79 -8.58 15.61
C LEU A 167 8.62 -8.87 16.53
N ARG A 168 8.84 -8.63 17.82
CA ARG A 168 7.85 -8.72 18.89
C ARG A 168 7.74 -7.37 19.60
N TYR A 169 6.52 -6.87 19.73
CA TYR A 169 6.18 -5.68 20.51
C TYR A 169 5.21 -6.04 21.63
N GLU A 170 5.66 -5.81 22.87
CA GLU A 170 4.84 -5.89 24.07
C GLU A 170 4.05 -4.59 24.30
N ILE A 171 3.17 -4.59 25.31
CA ILE A 171 2.38 -3.41 25.67
C ILE A 171 3.29 -2.19 25.89
N GLY A 172 2.94 -1.08 25.23
CA GLY A 172 3.68 0.19 25.22
C GLY A 172 4.89 0.24 24.28
N GLN A 173 5.35 -0.89 23.75
CA GLN A 173 6.46 -0.91 22.79
C GLN A 173 5.99 -0.40 21.42
N LYS A 174 6.90 0.25 20.70
CA LYS A 174 6.64 0.99 19.47
C LYS A 174 7.88 1.10 18.60
N TYR A 175 7.69 1.69 17.42
CA TYR A 175 8.78 2.20 16.59
C TYR A 175 8.37 3.56 16.04
N ASP A 176 9.11 4.61 16.42
CA ASP A 176 8.94 5.96 15.89
C ASP A 176 9.04 5.99 14.35
N SER A 177 8.44 7.02 13.76
CA SER A 177 8.40 7.21 12.32
C SER A 177 9.80 7.24 11.70
N HIS A 178 10.03 6.43 10.67
CA HIS A 178 11.32 6.27 10.00
C HIS A 178 11.12 5.92 8.52
N TYR A 179 12.23 5.95 7.77
CA TYR A 179 12.31 5.45 6.40
C TYR A 179 13.06 4.13 6.39
N ASP A 180 12.59 3.19 5.57
CA ASP A 180 13.35 1.97 5.29
C ASP A 180 14.45 2.21 4.26
N ALA A 181 14.29 3.20 3.38
CA ALA A 181 15.33 3.59 2.44
C ALA A 181 16.51 4.28 3.16
N PHE A 182 17.72 3.96 2.74
CA PHE A 182 18.93 4.59 3.25
C PHE A 182 19.23 5.88 2.49
N ASN A 183 19.03 7.03 3.15
CA ASN A 183 19.43 8.32 2.60
C ASN A 183 20.98 8.41 2.50
N PRO A 184 21.56 8.57 1.30
CA PRO A 184 23.02 8.61 1.13
C PRO A 184 23.72 9.71 1.94
N THR A 185 23.00 10.79 2.26
CA THR A 185 23.52 11.90 3.06
C THR A 185 23.71 11.50 4.54
N GLU A 186 22.89 10.59 5.04
CA GLU A 186 22.85 10.18 6.45
C GLU A 186 23.63 8.89 6.70
N TYR A 187 23.52 7.94 5.77
CA TYR A 187 24.06 6.57 5.88
C TYR A 187 25.25 6.28 4.95
N GLY A 188 25.62 7.25 4.11
CA GLY A 188 26.61 7.05 3.06
C GLY A 188 26.05 6.31 1.84
N GLN A 189 26.83 6.29 0.76
CA GLN A 189 26.44 5.62 -0.48
C GLN A 189 26.29 4.11 -0.26
N GLN A 190 25.11 3.58 -0.54
CA GLN A 190 24.84 2.15 -0.50
C GLN A 190 25.11 1.51 -1.87
N LYS A 191 25.51 0.24 -1.89
CA LYS A 191 25.64 -0.55 -3.14
C LYS A 191 24.27 -0.72 -3.81
N SER A 192 23.25 -1.02 -3.00
CA SER A 192 21.86 -1.30 -3.36
C SER A 192 20.93 -0.52 -2.42
N GLN A 193 19.67 -0.34 -2.79
CA GLN A 193 18.68 0.42 -2.01
C GLN A 193 17.48 -0.46 -1.68
N ARG A 194 16.93 -0.33 -0.46
CA ARG A 194 15.63 -0.91 -0.09
C ARG A 194 14.53 -0.24 -0.91
N PHE A 195 14.02 -0.98 -1.89
CA PHE A 195 13.04 -0.51 -2.86
C PHE A 195 11.62 -0.65 -2.31
N ALA A 196 11.35 -1.77 -1.64
CA ALA A 196 10.05 -2.08 -1.06
C ALA A 196 10.22 -2.83 0.26
N SER A 197 9.18 -2.76 1.08
CA SER A 197 9.07 -3.46 2.35
C SER A 197 7.77 -4.23 2.38
N PHE A 198 7.87 -5.52 2.72
CA PHE A 198 6.72 -6.38 2.94
C PHE A 198 6.65 -6.75 4.43
N LEU A 199 5.58 -6.36 5.10
CA LEU A 199 5.31 -6.68 6.50
C LEU A 199 4.25 -7.78 6.53
N LEU A 200 4.62 -8.96 7.02
CA LEU A 200 3.68 -10.03 7.32
C LEU A 200 3.30 -9.97 8.80
N TYR A 201 2.04 -9.68 9.09
CA TYR A 201 1.52 -9.68 10.46
C TYR A 201 1.34 -11.13 10.93
N LEU A 202 2.04 -11.50 11.99
CA LEU A 202 2.06 -12.89 12.49
C LEU A 202 1.08 -13.11 13.65
N SER A 203 0.56 -12.03 14.25
CA SER A 203 -0.46 -12.08 15.29
C SER A 203 -1.55 -11.03 15.07
N ASP A 204 -2.74 -11.32 15.58
CA ASP A 204 -3.75 -10.29 15.82
C ASP A 204 -3.33 -9.41 16.99
N VAL A 205 -3.61 -8.11 16.88
CA VAL A 205 -3.43 -7.16 17.98
C VAL A 205 -4.81 -6.65 18.40
N GLU A 206 -5.08 -6.59 19.70
CA GLU A 206 -6.40 -6.21 20.19
C GLU A 206 -6.61 -4.70 20.11
N GLU A 207 -5.60 -3.91 20.49
CA GLU A 207 -5.65 -2.45 20.46
C GLU A 207 -4.24 -1.86 20.27
N GLY A 208 -4.12 -0.84 19.41
CA GLY A 208 -2.85 -0.21 19.06
C GLY A 208 -2.01 -1.07 18.11
N GLY A 209 -0.70 -0.82 18.07
CA GLY A 209 0.23 -1.61 17.25
C GLY A 209 0.11 -1.41 15.74
N GLU A 210 -0.67 -0.43 15.27
CA GLU A 210 -0.87 -0.18 13.84
C GLU A 210 0.44 0.16 13.13
N THR A 211 0.59 -0.29 11.89
CA THR A 211 1.56 0.34 10.99
C THR A 211 0.92 1.62 10.49
N MET A 212 1.59 2.76 10.69
CA MET A 212 1.07 4.07 10.31
C MET A 212 1.91 4.74 9.22
N PHE A 213 1.26 5.56 8.39
CA PHE A 213 1.88 6.44 7.41
C PHE A 213 1.40 7.88 7.67
N PRO A 214 2.14 8.67 8.47
CA PRO A 214 1.74 10.04 8.80
C PRO A 214 1.64 10.97 7.59
N TYR A 215 2.43 10.70 6.54
CA TYR A 215 2.50 11.52 5.33
C TYR A 215 1.63 11.03 4.16
N GLU A 216 0.65 10.17 4.45
CA GLU A 216 -0.25 9.65 3.43
C GLU A 216 -0.97 10.79 2.67
N ASN A 217 -0.97 10.72 1.34
CA ASN A 217 -1.40 11.76 0.40
C ASN A 217 -0.77 13.15 0.63
N GLY A 218 0.39 13.20 1.28
CA GLY A 218 1.04 14.44 1.67
C GLY A 218 0.41 15.14 2.89
N ALA A 219 -0.46 14.44 3.63
CA ALA A 219 -0.93 14.90 4.93
C ALA A 219 0.25 15.21 5.85
N GLU A 220 0.15 16.23 6.69
CA GLU A 220 1.20 16.63 7.64
C GLU A 220 2.57 17.01 7.04
N MET A 221 2.75 16.92 5.71
CA MET A 221 3.97 17.37 5.05
C MET A 221 4.06 18.90 5.15
N GLY A 222 5.14 19.39 5.74
CA GLY A 222 5.34 20.83 5.98
C GLY A 222 4.82 21.33 7.33
N SER A 223 4.23 20.45 8.16
CA SER A 223 3.98 20.75 9.57
C SER A 223 5.19 20.36 10.44
N SER A 224 5.26 20.88 11.67
CA SER A 224 6.24 20.44 12.67
C SER A 224 5.80 19.10 13.29
N TYR A 225 5.62 18.08 12.46
CA TYR A 225 5.15 16.76 12.87
C TYR A 225 6.11 16.13 13.89
N ASP A 226 5.53 15.63 14.99
CA ASP A 226 6.24 14.86 16.00
C ASP A 226 6.28 13.39 15.58
N TYR A 227 7.47 12.90 15.21
CA TYR A 227 7.74 11.55 14.72
C TYR A 227 7.31 10.42 15.68
N LYS A 228 6.95 10.75 16.92
CA LYS A 228 6.43 9.81 17.92
C LYS A 228 4.92 9.62 17.86
N LYS A 229 4.19 10.51 17.16
CA LYS A 229 2.72 10.49 17.13
C LYS A 229 2.18 9.47 16.15
N CYS A 230 1.25 8.65 16.62
CA CYS A 230 0.50 7.68 15.82
C CYS A 230 -0.66 8.34 15.05
N ILE A 231 -0.43 8.79 13.80
CA ILE A 231 -1.41 9.52 12.97
C ILE A 231 -1.33 9.10 11.48
N GLY A 232 -2.21 9.68 10.65
CA GLY A 232 -2.27 9.40 9.21
C GLY A 232 -3.03 8.11 8.90
N LEU A 233 -2.69 7.46 7.78
CA LEU A 233 -3.21 6.14 7.44
C LEU A 233 -2.70 5.12 8.46
N LYS A 234 -3.58 4.29 9.01
CA LYS A 234 -3.25 3.24 9.99
C LYS A 234 -3.76 1.88 9.52
N ILE A 235 -2.90 0.88 9.61
CA ILE A 235 -3.18 -0.51 9.25
C ILE A 235 -3.09 -1.34 10.52
N MET A 236 -4.22 -1.91 10.93
CA MET A 236 -4.30 -2.77 12.10
C MET A 236 -3.66 -4.14 11.82
N PRO A 237 -2.75 -4.66 12.67
CA PRO A 237 -2.20 -6.00 12.50
C PRO A 237 -3.27 -7.06 12.68
N ARG A 238 -3.34 -7.97 11.71
CA ARG A 238 -4.24 -9.12 11.70
C ARG A 238 -3.46 -10.33 11.23
N GLN A 239 -3.56 -11.44 11.96
CA GLN A 239 -2.72 -12.60 11.69
C GLN A 239 -2.89 -13.09 10.24
N GLY A 240 -1.76 -13.30 9.58
CA GLY A 240 -1.69 -13.78 8.20
C GLY A 240 -1.79 -12.68 7.15
N ASP A 241 -2.18 -11.46 7.50
CA ASP A 241 -2.27 -10.37 6.54
C ASP A 241 -0.90 -9.77 6.21
N GLY A 242 -0.74 -9.36 4.94
CA GLY A 242 0.46 -8.71 4.44
C GLY A 242 0.24 -7.22 4.14
N LEU A 243 1.27 -6.41 4.34
CA LEU A 243 1.34 -5.02 3.92
C LEU A 243 2.60 -4.80 3.09
N LEU A 244 2.44 -4.45 1.82
CA LEU A 244 3.51 -4.03 0.93
C LEU A 244 3.49 -2.51 0.81
N PHE A 245 4.64 -1.87 0.98
CA PHE A 245 4.80 -0.48 0.59
C PHE A 245 6.17 -0.23 -0.06
N TYR A 246 6.24 0.80 -0.88
CA TYR A 246 7.47 1.16 -1.60
C TYR A 246 8.15 2.34 -0.92
N SER A 247 9.44 2.19 -0.63
CA SER A 247 10.27 3.24 0.00
C SER A 247 10.79 4.25 -1.02
N VAL A 248 10.76 3.89 -2.31
CA VAL A 248 11.21 4.73 -3.41
C VAL A 248 10.19 4.79 -4.54
N PHE A 249 10.22 5.89 -5.27
CA PHE A 249 9.51 6.05 -6.52
C PHE A 249 10.11 5.16 -7.62
N PRO A 250 9.37 4.88 -8.72
CA PRO A 250 9.91 4.10 -9.85
C PRO A 250 11.19 4.69 -10.48
N ASN A 251 11.44 5.99 -10.31
CA ASN A 251 12.68 6.64 -10.75
C ASN A 251 13.87 6.43 -9.78
N GLY A 252 13.69 5.67 -8.70
CA GLY A 252 14.71 5.37 -7.69
C GLY A 252 14.91 6.42 -6.59
N THR A 253 14.23 7.56 -6.65
CA THR A 253 14.30 8.58 -5.59
C THR A 253 13.46 8.17 -4.38
N ILE A 254 13.92 8.49 -3.17
CA ILE A 254 13.20 8.19 -1.92
C ILE A 254 11.84 8.87 -1.96
N ASP A 255 10.78 8.10 -1.67
CA ASP A 255 9.44 8.63 -1.52
C ASP A 255 9.28 9.20 -0.11
N PRO A 256 9.22 10.53 0.07
CA PRO A 256 9.08 11.11 1.40
C PRO A 256 7.74 10.75 2.05
N THR A 257 6.73 10.35 1.29
CA THR A 257 5.45 9.89 1.85
C THR A 257 5.54 8.47 2.42
N SER A 258 6.63 7.74 2.17
CA SER A 258 6.86 6.40 2.74
C SER A 258 7.35 6.42 4.19
N LEU A 259 7.38 7.59 4.83
CA LEU A 259 7.63 7.71 6.27
C LEU A 259 6.56 6.87 6.99
N HIS A 260 7.00 5.95 7.83
CA HIS A 260 6.08 5.05 8.52
C HIS A 260 6.60 4.67 9.89
N GLY A 261 5.72 4.17 10.75
CA GLY A 261 6.08 3.74 12.10
C GLY A 261 5.16 2.64 12.62
N SER A 262 5.51 2.08 13.77
CA SER A 262 4.66 1.17 14.52
C SER A 262 4.11 1.90 15.73
N CYS A 263 2.80 2.10 15.76
CA CYS A 263 2.11 2.68 16.90
C CYS A 263 2.33 1.83 18.16
N PRO A 264 2.25 2.42 19.36
CA PRO A 264 2.34 1.66 20.60
C PRO A 264 1.28 0.57 20.67
N VAL A 265 1.65 -0.63 21.10
CA VAL A 265 0.67 -1.67 21.46
C VAL A 265 -0.03 -1.23 22.73
N ILE A 266 -1.35 -1.17 22.72
CA ILE A 266 -2.16 -0.79 23.88
C ILE A 266 -2.68 -2.06 24.58
N LYS A 267 -3.12 -3.05 23.80
CA LYS A 267 -3.63 -4.33 24.30
C LYS A 267 -3.23 -5.49 23.38
N GLY A 268 -2.84 -6.61 24.00
CA GLY A 268 -2.34 -7.79 23.30
C GLY A 268 -0.83 -7.71 23.05
N GLU A 269 -0.38 -8.36 21.98
CA GLU A 269 1.02 -8.45 21.59
C GLU A 269 1.13 -8.49 20.06
N LYS A 270 2.08 -7.74 19.50
CA LYS A 270 2.31 -7.69 18.06
C LYS A 270 3.51 -8.52 17.67
N TRP A 271 3.31 -9.46 16.76
CA TRP A 271 4.35 -10.13 16.00
C TRP A 271 4.28 -9.75 14.53
N VAL A 272 5.42 -9.42 13.93
CA VAL A 272 5.51 -9.05 12.51
C VAL A 272 6.84 -9.53 11.94
N ALA A 273 6.81 -10.10 10.75
CA ALA A 273 8.01 -10.40 9.97
C ALA A 273 8.15 -9.38 8.84
N THR A 274 9.24 -8.61 8.86
CA THR A 274 9.56 -7.65 7.80
C THR A 274 10.54 -8.26 6.81
N LYS A 275 10.18 -8.24 5.53
CA LYS A 275 11.05 -8.56 4.40
C LYS A 275 11.38 -7.26 3.67
N TRP A 276 12.62 -6.81 3.78
CA TRP A 276 13.12 -5.69 2.97
C TRP A 276 13.60 -6.22 1.62
N ILE A 277 13.17 -5.59 0.54
CA ILE A 277 13.46 -6.01 -0.83
C ILE A 277 14.26 -4.90 -1.52
N ARG A 278 15.45 -5.24 -1.98
CA ARG A 278 16.37 -4.31 -2.63
C ARG A 278 16.09 -4.18 -4.13
N ASN A 279 16.61 -3.13 -4.74
CA ASN A 279 16.51 -2.91 -6.18
C ASN A 279 17.43 -3.82 -7.02
N GLN A 280 18.40 -4.46 -6.37
CA GLN A 280 19.31 -5.45 -6.95
C GLN A 280 19.74 -6.44 -5.87
N GLU A 281 20.30 -7.58 -6.27
CA GLU A 281 20.87 -8.57 -5.34
C GLU A 281 21.92 -7.93 -4.44
N ASP A 282 21.87 -8.28 -3.15
CA ASP A 282 22.84 -7.83 -2.19
C ASP A 282 24.08 -8.72 -2.27
N MET A 283 24.99 -8.33 -3.16
CA MET A 283 26.31 -8.94 -3.28
C MET A 283 27.18 -8.40 -2.14
N ASP A 284 26.99 -8.94 -0.94
CA ASP A 284 27.89 -8.72 0.19
C ASP A 284 29.15 -9.59 0.09
#